data_AF-A0A8T5BDG9-F1
#
_entry.id   AF-A0A8T5BDG9-F1
#
_cell.length_a   1.000
_cell.length_b   1.000
_cell.length_c   1.000
_cell.angle_alpha   90.00
_cell.angle_beta   90.00
_cell.angle_gamma   90.00
#
_symmetry.space_group_name_H-M   'P 1'
#
loop_
_entity.id
_entity.type
_entity.pdbx_description
1 polymer ?
#
loop_
_entity_poly.entity_id
_entity_poly.type
_entity_poly.pdbx_seq_one_letter_code
_entity_poly.pdbx_strand_id
1 'polypeptide(L)'
;MEGDTSDRVIVGAGFFKPGQRILIVDDTITTGATKMETFEKLKLLGPHKIVAAVIAVDRQERMGDAEKVEEKGAVEYLEEVMKVKVFSIQNVKGIYRLIGDDLDEEMKRLWVDYYAKYGTATLE
;
A
#
# COMPACT_ATOMS: atom_id res chain seq x y z
N MET A 1 16.52 -19.97 -28.49
CA MET A 1 15.61 -18.93 -27.99
C MET A 1 15.92 -18.74 -26.53
N GLU A 2 16.66 -17.71 -26.17
CA GLU A 2 16.72 -17.22 -24.79
C GLU A 2 15.32 -16.71 -24.47
N GLY A 3 14.60 -17.42 -23.60
CA GLY A 3 13.34 -16.92 -23.08
C GLY A 3 13.63 -15.67 -22.27
N ASP A 4 12.87 -14.61 -22.53
CA ASP A 4 12.96 -13.33 -21.84
C ASP A 4 13.00 -13.58 -20.32
N THR A 5 14.05 -13.12 -19.65
CA THR A 5 14.27 -13.37 -18.21
C THR A 5 13.13 -12.82 -17.35
N SER A 6 12.36 -11.87 -17.88
CA SER A 6 11.17 -11.31 -17.24
C SER A 6 10.01 -12.31 -17.14
N ASP A 7 9.81 -13.21 -18.12
CA ASP A 7 8.74 -14.22 -18.10
C ASP A 7 8.92 -15.26 -16.96
N ARG A 8 10.14 -15.38 -16.41
CA ARG A 8 10.42 -16.23 -15.24
C ARG A 8 9.97 -15.61 -13.92
N VAL A 9 9.70 -14.30 -13.91
CA VAL A 9 9.38 -13.52 -12.71
C VAL A 9 7.98 -12.91 -12.78
N ILE A 10 7.52 -12.54 -13.99
CA ILE A 10 6.25 -11.86 -14.22
C ILE A 10 5.46 -12.63 -15.26
N VAL A 11 4.32 -13.19 -14.83
CA VAL A 11 3.40 -13.86 -15.75
C VAL A 11 2.75 -12.80 -16.65
N GLY A 12 2.79 -13.04 -17.96
CA GLY A 12 2.26 -12.12 -18.96
C GLY A 12 3.19 -10.96 -19.31
N ALA A 13 4.49 -11.04 -19.01
CA ALA A 13 5.47 -10.00 -19.34
C ALA A 13 5.44 -9.62 -20.83
N GLY A 14 5.25 -10.61 -21.73
CA GLY A 14 5.12 -10.38 -23.17
C GLY A 14 3.96 -9.49 -23.64
N PHE A 15 2.99 -9.15 -22.76
CA PHE A 15 1.93 -8.18 -23.08
C PHE A 15 2.36 -6.73 -22.83
N PHE A 16 3.43 -6.52 -22.07
CA PHE A 16 3.95 -5.19 -21.79
C PHE A 16 4.78 -4.69 -22.98
N LYS A 17 4.56 -3.43 -23.36
CA LYS A 17 5.30 -2.74 -24.41
C LYS A 17 6.09 -1.57 -23.81
N PRO A 18 7.32 -1.32 -24.27
CA PRO A 18 8.08 -0.11 -23.94
C PRO A 18 7.24 1.16 -23.98
N GLY A 19 7.35 2.00 -22.95
CA GLY A 19 6.65 3.28 -22.81
C GLY A 19 5.22 3.17 -22.26
N GLN A 20 4.69 1.98 -22.04
CA GLN A 20 3.36 1.83 -21.43
C GLN A 20 3.31 2.35 -19.99
N ARG A 21 2.10 2.78 -19.62
CA ARG A 21 1.77 3.24 -18.28
C ARG A 21 1.24 2.07 -17.45
N ILE A 22 1.77 1.92 -16.24
CA ILE A 22 1.40 0.86 -15.31
C ILE A 22 0.66 1.49 -14.12
N LEU A 23 -0.56 1.01 -13.87
CA LEU A 23 -1.30 1.24 -12.65
C LEU A 23 -1.16 0.01 -11.77
N ILE A 24 -0.72 0.20 -10.53
CA ILE A 24 -0.58 -0.91 -9.58
C ILE A 24 -1.88 -1.03 -8.79
N VAL A 25 -2.33 -2.26 -8.60
CA VAL A 25 -3.54 -2.55 -7.84
C VAL A 25 -3.18 -3.57 -6.77
N ASP A 26 -3.55 -3.27 -5.53
CA ASP A 26 -3.28 -4.12 -4.38
C ASP A 26 -4.45 -4.05 -3.36
N ASP A 27 -4.44 -4.92 -2.36
CA ASP A 27 -5.46 -4.88 -1.30
C ASP A 27 -5.18 -3.76 -0.28
N THR A 28 -3.97 -3.72 0.26
CA THR A 28 -3.52 -2.86 1.35
C THR A 28 -2.01 -2.62 1.27
N ILE A 29 -1.52 -1.64 2.03
CA ILE A 29 -0.09 -1.38 2.22
C ILE A 29 0.23 -1.48 3.70
N THR A 30 1.16 -2.36 4.06
CA THR A 30 1.52 -2.66 5.46
C THR A 30 2.93 -2.15 5.77
N THR A 31 3.96 -2.83 5.28
CA THR A 31 5.34 -2.37 5.37
C THR A 31 5.83 -1.99 3.97
N GLY A 32 6.40 -0.80 3.82
CA GLY A 32 6.89 -0.33 2.52
C GLY A 32 7.89 -1.31 1.87
N ALA A 33 8.63 -2.08 2.69
CA ALA A 33 9.69 -2.99 2.28
C ALA A 33 9.25 -4.08 1.29
N THR A 34 8.17 -4.84 1.58
CA THR A 34 7.73 -5.92 0.67
C THR A 34 7.28 -5.38 -0.68
N LYS A 35 6.79 -4.15 -0.73
CA LYS A 35 6.33 -3.55 -1.99
C LYS A 35 7.47 -2.96 -2.81
N MET A 36 8.55 -2.49 -2.17
CA MET A 36 9.79 -2.13 -2.87
C MET A 36 10.32 -3.27 -3.77
N GLU A 37 10.21 -4.52 -3.32
CA GLU A 37 10.58 -5.66 -4.17
C GLU A 37 9.72 -5.78 -5.44
N THR A 38 8.41 -5.52 -5.36
CA THR A 38 7.52 -5.50 -6.52
C THR A 38 7.96 -4.41 -7.51
N PHE A 39 8.36 -3.24 -7.02
CA PHE A 39 8.86 -2.16 -7.86
C PHE A 39 10.17 -2.48 -8.56
N GLU A 40 11.11 -3.11 -7.84
CA GLU A 40 12.36 -3.58 -8.45
C GLU A 40 12.09 -4.63 -9.53
N LYS A 41 11.15 -5.55 -9.30
CA LYS A 41 10.75 -6.55 -10.31
C LYS A 41 10.13 -5.90 -11.55
N LEU A 42 9.35 -4.82 -11.41
CA LEU A 42 8.77 -4.11 -12.55
C LEU A 42 9.83 -3.45 -13.46
N LYS A 43 11.03 -3.14 -12.93
CA LYS A 43 12.15 -2.66 -13.77
C LYS A 43 12.62 -3.71 -14.77
N LEU A 44 12.38 -5.00 -14.50
CA LEU A 44 12.74 -6.10 -15.41
C LEU A 44 11.90 -6.12 -16.70
N LEU A 45 10.74 -5.47 -16.73
CA LEU A 45 9.89 -5.39 -17.92
C LEU A 45 10.47 -4.43 -18.99
N GLY A 46 11.51 -3.65 -18.64
CA GLY A 46 12.09 -2.63 -19.51
C GLY A 46 11.49 -1.24 -19.24
N PRO A 47 11.56 -0.32 -20.21
CA PRO A 47 11.16 1.06 -19.98
C PRO A 47 9.63 1.15 -19.87
N HIS A 48 9.12 1.27 -18.65
CA HIS A 48 7.71 1.54 -18.36
C HIS A 48 7.57 2.71 -17.39
N LYS A 49 6.38 3.31 -17.38
CA LYS A 49 6.05 4.39 -16.45
C LYS A 49 5.01 3.92 -15.46
N ILE A 50 5.39 3.74 -14.21
CA ILE A 50 4.44 3.59 -13.10
C ILE A 50 3.78 4.96 -12.91
N VAL A 51 2.45 5.02 -12.98
CA VAL A 51 1.72 6.30 -12.94
C VAL A 51 0.99 6.55 -11.62
N ALA A 52 0.57 5.48 -10.95
CA ALA A 52 -0.09 5.53 -9.64
C ALA A 52 -0.19 4.11 -9.07
N ALA A 53 -0.63 4.02 -7.81
CA ALA A 53 -1.14 2.80 -7.21
C ALA A 53 -2.57 3.01 -6.71
N VAL A 54 -3.36 1.94 -6.71
CA VAL A 54 -4.71 1.87 -6.14
C VAL A 54 -4.73 0.73 -5.14
N ILE A 55 -5.23 1.01 -3.94
CA ILE A 55 -5.43 0.02 -2.90
C ILE A 55 -6.89 -0.02 -2.46
N ALA A 56 -7.35 -1.16 -1.98
CA ALA A 56 -8.69 -1.25 -1.44
C ALA A 56 -8.80 -0.43 -0.14
N VAL A 57 -7.91 -0.68 0.82
CA VAL A 57 -7.95 0.00 2.12
C VAL A 57 -6.60 0.60 2.49
N ASP A 58 -6.59 1.91 2.72
CA ASP A 58 -5.52 2.59 3.44
C ASP A 58 -5.74 2.40 4.95
N ARG A 59 -4.86 1.61 5.57
CA ARG A 59 -4.92 1.33 7.00
C ARG A 59 -4.59 2.56 7.85
N GLN A 60 -3.93 3.59 7.28
CA GLN A 60 -3.47 4.78 7.99
C GLN A 60 -2.65 4.41 9.24
N GLU A 61 -1.82 3.39 9.10
CA GLU A 61 -0.87 2.93 10.10
C GLU A 61 0.53 3.44 9.77
N ARG A 62 1.30 3.71 10.82
CA ARG A 62 2.73 3.95 10.76
C ARG A 62 3.45 2.66 10.37
N MET A 63 4.54 2.80 9.65
CA MET A 63 5.42 1.67 9.36
C MET A 63 6.12 1.16 10.62
N GLY A 64 6.74 -0.01 10.50
CA GLY A 64 7.47 -0.67 11.56
C GLY A 64 6.74 -1.89 12.10
N ASP A 65 6.97 -2.21 13.37
CA ASP A 65 6.41 -3.37 14.05
C ASP A 65 5.89 -3.01 15.46
N ALA A 66 5.54 -4.04 16.23
CA ALA A 66 4.99 -3.86 17.57
C ALA A 66 5.95 -3.19 18.56
N GLU A 67 7.27 -3.31 18.35
CA GLU A 67 8.35 -2.79 19.19
C GLU A 67 8.90 -1.45 18.66
N LYS A 68 8.99 -1.29 17.34
CA LYS A 68 9.54 -0.11 16.67
C LYS A 68 8.53 0.47 15.71
N VAL A 69 7.86 1.53 16.15
CA VAL A 69 6.92 2.29 15.33
C VAL A 69 7.65 3.47 14.70
N GLU A 70 7.61 3.57 13.38
CA GLU A 70 8.20 4.69 12.63
C GLU A 70 7.27 5.91 12.62
N GLU A 71 7.78 7.07 12.19
CA GLU A 71 6.95 8.29 12.10
C GLU A 71 6.01 8.26 10.90
N LYS A 72 6.46 7.71 9.76
CA LYS A 72 5.74 7.77 8.48
C LYS A 72 4.78 6.62 8.29
N GLY A 73 3.68 6.90 7.60
CA GLY A 73 2.74 5.88 7.14
C GLY A 73 3.27 5.11 5.93
N ALA A 74 2.76 3.89 5.73
CA ALA A 74 3.19 3.06 4.60
C ALA A 74 2.85 3.69 3.23
N VAL A 75 1.71 4.37 3.13
CA VAL A 75 1.30 5.11 1.94
C VAL A 75 2.22 6.32 1.70
N GLU A 76 2.48 7.12 2.73
CA GLU A 76 3.35 8.30 2.65
C GLU A 76 4.76 7.94 2.18
N TYR A 77 5.36 6.91 2.80
CA TYR A 77 6.67 6.40 2.39
C TYR A 77 6.68 5.98 0.93
N LEU A 78 5.63 5.29 0.49
CA LEU A 78 5.57 4.78 -0.86
C LEU A 78 5.43 5.90 -1.90
N GLU A 79 4.59 6.90 -1.63
CA GLU A 79 4.49 8.08 -2.49
C GLU A 79 5.82 8.84 -2.57
N GLU A 80 6.53 8.95 -1.46
CA GLU A 80 7.83 9.64 -1.40
C GLU A 80 8.90 8.89 -2.19
N VAL A 81 9.03 7.58 -2.02
CA VAL A 81 10.08 6.78 -2.66
C VAL A 81 9.82 6.64 -4.16
N MET A 82 8.55 6.46 -4.53
CA MET A 82 8.19 6.21 -5.92
C MET A 82 7.90 7.46 -6.74
N LYS A 83 7.62 8.59 -6.08
CA LYS A 83 7.14 9.82 -6.71
C LYS A 83 5.86 9.59 -7.54
N VAL A 84 4.99 8.69 -7.09
CA VAL A 84 3.66 8.45 -7.67
C VAL A 84 2.60 8.54 -6.59
N LYS A 85 1.38 8.90 -6.99
CA LYS A 85 0.25 9.00 -6.08
C LYS A 85 -0.35 7.62 -5.78
N VAL A 86 -0.76 7.42 -4.52
CA VAL A 86 -1.54 6.26 -4.07
C VAL A 86 -2.98 6.67 -3.84
N PHE A 87 -3.92 5.89 -4.35
CA PHE A 87 -5.35 6.08 -4.16
C PHE A 87 -5.90 4.91 -3.34
N SER A 88 -6.78 5.19 -2.39
CA SER A 88 -7.51 4.15 -1.65
C SER A 88 -9.01 4.24 -1.89
N ILE A 89 -9.68 3.09 -1.95
CA ILE A 89 -11.15 3.04 -2.05
C ILE A 89 -11.77 3.43 -0.69
N GLN A 90 -11.18 2.93 0.40
CA GLN A 90 -11.54 3.27 1.77
C GLN A 90 -10.29 3.52 2.63
N ASN A 91 -10.49 4.15 3.77
CA ASN A 91 -9.48 4.25 4.82
C ASN A 91 -10.07 3.92 6.18
N VAL A 92 -9.24 3.68 7.19
CA VAL A 92 -9.72 3.30 8.52
C VAL A 92 -10.66 4.36 9.11
N LYS A 93 -10.42 5.66 8.94
CA LYS A 93 -11.35 6.69 9.43
C LYS A 93 -12.74 6.59 8.79
N GLY A 94 -12.79 6.21 7.51
CA GLY A 94 -14.04 5.96 6.78
C GLY A 94 -14.74 4.71 7.31
N ILE A 95 -13.99 3.62 7.45
CA ILE A 95 -14.50 2.35 7.97
C ILE A 95 -15.04 2.52 9.39
N TYR A 96 -14.26 3.13 10.29
CA TYR A 96 -14.65 3.36 11.68
C TYR A 96 -15.92 4.21 11.78
N ARG A 97 -16.08 5.26 10.95
CA ARG A 97 -17.33 6.03 10.89
C ARG A 97 -18.54 5.24 10.40
N LEU A 98 -18.33 4.21 9.59
CA LEU A 98 -19.42 3.39 9.05
C LEU A 98 -19.90 2.33 10.04
N ILE A 99 -19.00 1.77 10.84
CA ILE A 99 -19.31 0.65 11.75
C ILE A 99 -19.33 1.06 13.22
N GLY A 100 -18.82 2.25 13.56
CA GLY A 100 -18.55 2.65 14.94
C GLY A 100 -19.78 2.62 15.84
N ASP A 101 -20.94 3.00 15.32
CA ASP A 101 -22.21 2.98 16.06
C ASP A 101 -22.70 1.54 16.36
N ASP A 102 -22.28 0.56 15.56
CA ASP A 102 -22.60 -0.86 15.73
C ASP A 102 -21.60 -1.60 16.66
N LEU A 103 -20.49 -0.95 17.01
CA LEU A 103 -19.48 -1.52 17.92
C LEU A 103 -19.88 -1.29 19.39
N ASP A 104 -19.61 -2.28 20.24
CA ASP A 104 -19.68 -2.07 21.68
C ASP A 104 -18.54 -1.18 22.19
N GLU A 105 -18.68 -0.70 23.43
CA GLU A 105 -17.73 0.25 24.04
C GLU A 105 -16.32 -0.35 24.22
N GLU A 106 -16.21 -1.67 24.41
CA GLU A 106 -14.91 -2.33 24.51
C GLU A 106 -14.19 -2.29 23.16
N MET A 107 -14.90 -2.63 22.08
CA MET A 107 -14.36 -2.63 20.72
C MET A 107 -13.99 -1.22 20.25
N LYS A 108 -14.84 -0.21 20.52
CA LYS A 108 -14.51 1.20 20.23
C LYS A 108 -13.22 1.60 20.91
N ARG A 109 -13.08 1.29 22.20
CA ARG A 109 -11.87 1.58 22.96
C ARG A 109 -10.64 0.89 22.37
N LEU A 110 -10.74 -0.38 22.00
CA LEU A 110 -9.62 -1.13 21.40
C LEU A 110 -9.16 -0.49 20.07
N TRP A 111 -10.08 -0.01 19.25
CA TRP A 111 -9.76 0.71 18.02
C TRP A 111 -9.05 2.03 18.32
N VAL A 112 -9.61 2.86 19.20
CA VAL A 112 -9.01 4.15 19.59
C VAL A 112 -7.61 3.95 20.18
N ASP A 113 -7.44 3.00 21.10
CA ASP A 113 -6.16 2.69 21.73
C ASP A 113 -5.12 2.19 20.69
N TYR A 114 -5.54 1.35 19.74
CA TYR A 114 -4.68 0.87 18.66
C TYR A 114 -4.20 2.03 17.77
N TYR A 115 -5.13 2.88 17.30
CA TYR A 115 -4.79 3.98 16.39
C TYR A 115 -4.11 5.15 17.09
N ALA A 116 -4.28 5.32 18.40
CA ALA A 116 -3.46 6.25 19.18
C ALA A 116 -1.97 5.84 19.18
N LYS A 117 -1.69 4.53 19.19
CA LYS A 117 -0.31 4.01 19.20
C LYS A 117 0.29 3.88 17.80
N TYR A 118 -0.47 3.33 16.85
CA TYR A 118 0.03 2.93 15.53
C TYR A 118 -0.48 3.79 14.39
N GLY A 119 -1.46 4.67 14.61
CA GLY A 119 -2.09 5.45 13.56
C GLY A 119 -1.25 6.64 13.09
N THR A 120 -1.37 6.93 11.80
CA THR A 120 -1.10 8.27 11.25
C THR A 120 -2.34 9.17 11.32
N ALA A 121 -3.48 8.59 11.70
CA ALA A 121 -4.76 9.24 11.87
C ALA A 121 -5.34 8.95 13.25
N THR A 122 -5.99 9.95 13.84
CA THR A 122 -6.77 9.79 15.07
C THR A 122 -8.19 9.35 14.71
N LEU A 123 -8.71 8.38 15.48
CA LEU A 123 -10.11 7.99 15.49
C LEU A 123 -10.82 8.72 16.64
N GLU A 124 -11.99 9.29 16.35
CA GLU A 124 -12.89 9.94 17.31
C GLU A 124 -14.22 9.20 17.33
#